data_AF-R1BGZ8-F1
#
_entry.id   AF-R1BGZ8-F1
#
_cell.length_a   1.000
_cell.length_b   1.000
_cell.length_c   1.000
_cell.angle_alpha   90.00
_cell.angle_beta   90.00
_cell.angle_gamma   90.00
#
_symmetry.space_group_name_H-M   'P 1'
#
loop_
_entity.id
_entity.type
_entity.pdbx_description
1 polymer ?
#
loop_
_entity_poly.entity_id
_entity_poly.type
_entity_poly.pdbx_seq_one_letter_code
_entity_poly.pdbx_strand_id
1 'polypeptide(L)'
;MSLSFASLPLSLAPGLTPGGVAYAKTMPGVTAPFGLFDPLGLTPETKEELLLFREAELAHGRVAMMGALGFLVQSHFAPMYDMDSAPVIRHLDKVLQTENGQLGSSCLLLAIFFSEIQRARTGWVEPEVAMRTLREGYLPGDLGFDPMGLKPKGEAELLAMQNKELNNGRLAMLAIAGMTAQELVTGQQNF
;
A
#
# COMPACT_ATOMS: atom_id res chain seq x y z
N MET A 1 30.44 46.16 -14.78
CA MET A 1 30.41 44.76 -15.23
C MET A 1 29.30 44.06 -14.47
N SER A 2 28.06 44.17 -14.97
CA SER A 2 26.85 43.65 -14.33
C SER A 2 26.74 42.15 -14.62
N LEU A 3 26.87 41.32 -13.60
CA LEU A 3 26.62 39.89 -13.71
C LEU A 3 25.11 39.67 -13.87
N SER A 4 24.69 39.50 -15.12
CA SER A 4 23.35 39.00 -15.45
C SER A 4 23.25 37.56 -14.96
N PHE A 5 22.49 37.33 -13.91
CA PHE A 5 22.06 35.99 -13.52
C PHE A 5 21.11 35.49 -14.60
N ALA A 6 21.65 34.80 -15.60
CA ALA A 6 20.85 33.97 -16.48
C ALA A 6 20.15 32.93 -15.61
N SER A 7 18.84 33.07 -15.44
CA SER A 7 17.99 32.05 -14.85
C SER A 7 18.24 30.76 -15.63
N LEU A 8 18.82 29.75 -14.97
CA LEU A 8 18.88 28.41 -15.53
C LEU A 8 17.45 28.04 -15.96
N PRO A 9 17.24 27.59 -17.21
CA PRO A 9 15.96 27.00 -17.55
C PRO A 9 15.79 25.82 -16.59
N LEU A 10 14.70 25.85 -15.83
CA LEU A 10 14.23 24.70 -15.08
C LEU A 10 13.96 23.61 -16.12
N SER A 11 14.99 22.80 -16.39
CA SER A 11 14.87 21.61 -17.22
C SER A 11 13.91 20.71 -16.46
N LEU A 12 12.63 20.76 -16.85
CA LEU A 12 11.63 19.80 -16.42
C LEU A 12 12.27 18.41 -16.51
N ALA A 13 12.15 17.65 -15.43
CA ALA A 13 12.41 16.23 -15.45
C ALA A 13 11.71 15.60 -16.68
N PRO A 14 12.29 14.55 -17.29
CA PRO A 14 11.79 14.02 -18.54
C PRO A 14 10.31 13.61 -18.38
N GLY A 15 9.42 14.22 -19.18
CA GLY A 15 8.14 13.63 -19.54
C GLY A 15 6.98 13.68 -18.53
N LEU A 16 6.93 14.61 -17.58
CA LEU A 16 5.75 14.73 -16.70
C LEU A 16 4.54 15.20 -17.51
N THR A 17 3.54 14.33 -17.69
CA THR A 17 2.34 14.67 -18.46
C THR A 17 1.35 15.44 -17.55
N PRO A 18 0.98 16.68 -17.91
CA PRO A 18 -0.01 17.44 -17.14
C PRO A 18 -1.39 16.82 -17.28
N GLY A 19 -2.16 16.80 -16.18
CA GLY A 19 -3.55 16.32 -16.18
C GLY A 19 -3.87 15.21 -15.18
N GLY A 20 -3.10 15.10 -14.08
CA GLY A 20 -3.31 14.11 -13.02
C GLY A 20 -4.75 14.06 -12.51
N VAL A 21 -5.41 15.21 -12.32
CA VAL A 21 -6.82 15.27 -11.87
C VAL A 21 -7.81 14.69 -12.88
N ALA A 22 -7.59 14.92 -14.18
CA ALA A 22 -8.46 14.37 -15.23
C ALA A 22 -8.27 12.85 -15.33
N TYR A 23 -7.03 12.39 -15.23
CA TYR A 23 -6.69 10.97 -15.21
C TYR A 23 -7.19 10.27 -13.94
N ALA A 24 -7.18 10.95 -12.78
CA ALA A 24 -7.72 10.44 -11.52
C ALA A 24 -9.19 10.01 -11.62
N LYS A 25 -9.99 10.76 -12.38
CA LYS A 25 -11.42 10.45 -12.58
C LYS A 25 -11.66 9.19 -13.40
N THR A 26 -10.71 8.82 -14.26
CA THR A 26 -10.80 7.61 -15.08
C THR A 26 -10.25 6.35 -14.41
N MET A 27 -9.57 6.51 -13.27
CA MET A 27 -8.96 5.41 -12.54
C MET A 27 -9.95 4.66 -11.63
N PRO A 28 -9.68 3.37 -11.33
CA PRO A 28 -10.40 2.65 -10.29
C PRO A 28 -10.23 3.36 -8.92
N GLY A 29 -11.24 3.24 -8.06
CA GLY A 29 -11.30 3.86 -6.72
C GLY A 29 -12.23 5.07 -6.63
N VAL A 30 -12.72 5.57 -7.76
CA VAL A 30 -13.78 6.59 -7.84
C VAL A 30 -15.13 5.87 -7.78
N THR A 31 -15.63 5.65 -6.56
CA THR A 31 -16.88 4.91 -6.32
C THR A 31 -17.86 5.75 -5.51
N ALA A 32 -19.15 5.49 -5.67
CA ALA A 32 -20.17 6.07 -4.80
C ALA A 32 -19.96 5.58 -3.34
N PRO A 33 -20.22 6.40 -2.31
CA PRO A 33 -20.93 7.69 -2.34
C PRO A 33 -20.05 8.93 -2.57
N PHE A 34 -18.73 8.82 -2.51
CA PHE A 34 -17.83 9.99 -2.46
C PHE A 34 -17.24 10.41 -3.82
N GLY A 35 -17.24 9.53 -4.82
CA GLY A 35 -16.59 9.83 -6.10
C GLY A 35 -15.09 10.05 -5.91
N LEU A 36 -14.56 11.15 -6.47
CA LEU A 36 -13.18 11.58 -6.23
C LEU A 36 -13.11 12.38 -4.93
N PHE A 37 -12.75 11.71 -3.85
CA PHE A 37 -12.61 12.33 -2.54
C PHE A 37 -11.24 12.99 -2.37
N ASP A 38 -11.17 14.29 -2.66
CA ASP A 38 -9.98 15.12 -2.42
C ASP A 38 -10.37 16.51 -1.88
N PRO A 39 -10.74 16.62 -0.59
CA PRO A 39 -11.12 17.91 0.01
C PRO A 39 -9.94 18.85 0.22
N LEU A 40 -8.70 18.34 0.23
CA LEU A 40 -7.49 19.10 0.54
C LEU A 40 -6.68 19.46 -0.71
N GLY A 41 -7.09 19.01 -1.90
CA GLY A 41 -6.36 19.26 -3.14
C GLY A 41 -5.01 18.56 -3.19
N LEU A 42 -4.90 17.37 -2.61
CA LEU A 42 -3.67 16.58 -2.55
C LEU A 42 -3.41 15.78 -3.83
N THR A 43 -4.36 15.76 -4.77
CA THR A 43 -4.19 15.11 -6.06
C THR A 43 -3.08 15.83 -6.85
N PRO A 44 -1.97 15.15 -7.18
CA PRO A 44 -0.88 15.78 -7.90
C PRO A 44 -1.31 16.14 -9.34
N GLU A 45 -0.70 17.20 -9.87
CA GLU A 45 -1.00 17.69 -11.22
C GLU A 45 -0.43 16.79 -12.32
N THR A 46 0.56 15.96 -11.97
CA THR A 46 1.25 15.05 -12.90
C THR A 46 0.70 13.63 -12.83
N LYS A 47 0.62 12.97 -13.98
CA LYS A 47 0.11 11.59 -14.07
C LYS A 47 1.02 10.61 -13.34
N GLU A 48 2.32 10.81 -13.44
CA GLU A 48 3.34 9.90 -12.93
C GLU A 48 3.31 9.88 -11.39
N GLU A 49 3.18 11.06 -10.76
CA GLU A 49 3.05 11.17 -9.31
C GLU A 49 1.72 10.61 -8.81
N LEU A 50 0.64 10.78 -9.58
CA LEU A 50 -0.64 10.17 -9.25
C LEU A 50 -0.58 8.64 -9.25
N LEU A 51 0.12 8.05 -10.22
CA LEU A 51 0.34 6.60 -10.28
C LEU A 51 1.17 6.10 -9.09
N LEU A 52 2.13 6.89 -8.61
CA LEU A 52 2.87 6.58 -7.37
C LEU A 52 1.94 6.56 -6.15
N PHE A 53 1.04 7.54 -6.03
CA PHE A 53 0.09 7.57 -4.92
C PHE A 53 -0.89 6.40 -5.00
N ARG A 54 -1.28 5.99 -6.21
CA ARG A 54 -2.10 4.79 -6.42
C ARG A 54 -1.38 3.50 -6.01
N GLU A 55 -0.10 3.36 -6.39
CA GLU A 55 0.73 2.23 -5.97
C GLU A 55 0.85 2.16 -4.44
N ALA A 56 1.09 3.31 -3.80
CA ALA A 56 1.17 3.42 -2.35
C ALA A 56 -0.17 3.05 -1.69
N GLU A 57 -1.30 3.57 -2.17
CA GLU A 57 -2.63 3.24 -1.65
C GLU A 57 -2.91 1.74 -1.72
N LEU A 58 -2.60 1.09 -2.86
CA LEU A 58 -2.79 -0.36 -3.03
C LEU A 58 -1.89 -1.16 -2.09
N ALA A 59 -0.62 -0.78 -1.96
CA ALA A 59 0.30 -1.47 -1.05
C ALA A 59 -0.15 -1.36 0.42
N HIS A 60 -0.54 -0.17 0.88
CA HIS A 60 -1.07 0.03 2.23
C HIS A 60 -2.39 -0.70 2.44
N GLY A 61 -3.30 -0.67 1.45
CA GLY A 61 -4.57 -1.39 1.51
C GLY A 61 -4.38 -2.90 1.65
N ARG A 62 -3.48 -3.51 0.87
CA ARG A 62 -3.17 -4.95 0.95
C ARG A 62 -2.59 -5.35 2.30
N VAL A 63 -1.60 -4.59 2.79
CA VAL A 63 -0.98 -4.85 4.10
C VAL A 63 -2.00 -4.66 5.22
N ALA A 64 -2.85 -3.62 5.15
CA ALA A 64 -3.89 -3.38 6.13
C ALA A 64 -4.97 -4.46 6.13
N MET A 65 -5.38 -4.99 4.98
CA MET A 65 -6.33 -6.12 4.91
C MET A 65 -5.78 -7.35 5.62
N MET A 66 -4.51 -7.70 5.39
CA MET A 66 -3.85 -8.81 6.09
C MET A 66 -3.69 -8.53 7.59
N GLY A 67 -3.35 -7.29 7.96
CA GLY A 67 -3.21 -6.86 9.35
C GLY A 67 -4.53 -6.93 10.11
N ALA A 68 -5.62 -6.38 9.55
CA ALA A 68 -6.94 -6.40 10.18
C ALA A 68 -7.48 -7.83 10.36
N LEU A 69 -7.31 -8.68 9.34
CA LEU A 69 -7.67 -10.10 9.47
C LEU A 69 -6.81 -10.80 10.53
N GLY A 70 -5.50 -10.57 10.52
CA GLY A 70 -4.57 -11.14 11.51
C GLY A 70 -4.92 -10.74 12.94
N PHE A 71 -5.32 -9.49 13.15
CA PHE A 71 -5.74 -8.97 14.45
C PHE A 71 -6.95 -9.75 15.00
N LEU A 72 -7.98 -9.97 14.17
CA LEU A 72 -9.19 -10.72 14.55
C LEU A 72 -8.95 -12.23 14.72
N VAL A 73 -8.06 -12.81 13.92
CA VAL A 73 -7.76 -14.24 14.04
C VAL A 73 -6.94 -14.52 15.29
N GLN A 74 -5.95 -13.69 15.59
CA GLN A 74 -5.09 -13.85 16.77
C GLN A 74 -5.85 -13.66 18.08
N SER A 75 -6.91 -12.83 18.06
CA SER A 75 -7.73 -12.59 19.24
C SER A 75 -8.56 -13.81 19.67
N HIS A 76 -8.99 -14.62 18.70
CA HIS A 76 -9.81 -15.81 18.93
C HIS A 76 -9.03 -17.14 18.87
N PHE A 77 -7.92 -17.19 18.14
CA PHE A 77 -7.20 -18.43 17.86
C PHE A 77 -5.69 -18.22 17.73
N ALA A 78 -4.95 -18.59 18.79
CA ALA A 78 -3.50 -18.54 18.86
C ALA A 78 -2.91 -19.93 19.19
N PRO A 79 -2.80 -20.85 18.21
CA PRO A 79 -2.35 -22.22 18.47
C PRO A 79 -0.84 -22.38 18.66
N MET A 80 -0.04 -21.41 18.17
CA MET A 80 1.42 -21.52 18.15
C MET A 80 2.11 -20.95 19.38
N TYR A 81 1.48 -19.98 20.06
CA TYR A 81 2.05 -19.31 21.21
C TYR A 81 0.97 -19.07 22.26
N ASP A 82 1.32 -19.29 23.52
CA ASP A 82 0.45 -18.98 24.65
C ASP A 82 0.37 -17.45 24.83
N MET A 83 -0.69 -16.87 24.28
CA MET A 83 -0.92 -15.42 24.21
C MET A 83 -1.90 -14.96 25.29
N ASP A 84 -2.03 -15.72 26.38
CA ASP A 84 -3.01 -15.45 27.43
C ASP A 84 -2.89 -14.00 27.97
N SER A 85 -4.04 -13.31 27.92
CA SER A 85 -4.37 -12.03 28.56
C SER A 85 -3.63 -10.74 28.13
N ALA A 86 -2.72 -10.79 27.15
CA ALA A 86 -2.14 -9.55 26.64
C ALA A 86 -3.00 -8.94 25.52
N PRO A 87 -3.11 -7.60 25.45
CA PRO A 87 -3.64 -6.92 24.28
C PRO A 87 -2.92 -7.38 22.99
N VAL A 88 -3.66 -7.55 21.89
CA VAL A 88 -3.16 -8.03 20.60
C VAL A 88 -2.02 -7.15 20.08
N ILE A 89 -2.06 -5.84 20.35
CA ILE A 89 -0.95 -4.92 20.04
C ILE A 89 0.41 -5.33 20.63
N ARG A 90 0.43 -6.12 21.72
CA ARG A 90 1.66 -6.63 22.37
C ARG A 90 2.00 -8.07 22.02
N HIS A 91 1.20 -8.73 21.19
CA HIS A 91 1.46 -10.13 20.83
C HIS A 91 2.77 -10.27 20.06
N LEU A 92 3.09 -9.33 19.16
CA LEU A 92 4.37 -9.35 18.45
C LEU A 92 5.57 -9.24 19.40
N ASP A 93 5.51 -8.36 20.40
CA ASP A 93 6.55 -8.22 21.42
C ASP A 93 6.77 -9.55 22.17
N LYS A 94 5.69 -10.24 22.53
CA LYS A 94 5.75 -11.57 23.18
C LYS A 94 6.34 -12.64 22.26
N VAL A 95 5.94 -12.69 20.99
CA VAL A 95 6.48 -13.65 20.00
C VAL A 95 7.99 -13.45 19.86
N LEU A 96 8.44 -12.21 19.73
CA LEU A 96 9.85 -11.88 19.54
C LEU A 96 10.73 -12.13 20.78
N GLN A 97 10.15 -12.34 21.96
CA GLN A 97 10.89 -12.76 23.15
C GLN A 97 11.19 -14.27 23.16
N THR A 98 10.57 -15.05 22.28
CA THR A 98 10.83 -16.50 22.15
C THR A 98 11.84 -16.78 21.04
N GLU A 99 12.73 -17.75 21.24
CA GLU A 99 13.74 -18.14 20.24
C GLU A 99 13.09 -18.60 18.92
N ASN A 100 12.03 -19.41 19.02
CA ASN A 100 11.26 -19.86 17.86
C ASN A 100 10.55 -18.70 17.13
N GLY A 101 10.06 -17.71 17.87
CA GLY A 101 9.41 -16.53 17.30
C GLY A 101 10.39 -15.57 16.63
N GLN A 102 11.62 -15.45 17.13
CA GLN A 102 12.69 -14.69 16.47
C GLN A 102 13.10 -15.34 15.16
N LEU A 103 13.26 -16.67 15.14
CA LEU A 103 13.59 -17.41 13.92
C LEU A 103 12.46 -17.29 12.89
N GLY A 104 11.21 -17.52 13.31
CA GLY A 104 10.04 -17.37 12.44
C GLY A 104 9.92 -15.96 11.86
N SER A 105 10.11 -14.92 12.69
CA SER A 105 10.08 -13.51 12.25
C SER A 105 11.24 -13.18 11.31
N SER A 106 12.43 -13.73 11.54
CA SER A 106 13.59 -13.54 10.66
C SER A 106 13.37 -14.17 9.28
N CYS A 107 12.79 -15.37 9.23
CA CYS A 107 12.41 -16.02 7.98
C CYS A 107 11.32 -15.22 7.23
N LEU A 108 10.32 -14.70 7.95
CA LEU A 108 9.27 -13.86 7.37
C LEU A 108 9.85 -12.56 6.79
N LEU A 109 10.73 -11.87 7.52
CA LEU A 109 11.40 -10.66 7.04
C LEU A 109 12.25 -10.94 5.81
N LEU A 110 12.94 -12.07 5.76
CA LEU A 110 13.71 -12.48 4.58
C LEU A 110 12.80 -12.74 3.37
N ALA A 111 11.65 -13.40 3.58
CA ALA A 111 10.66 -13.61 2.52
C ALA A 111 10.09 -12.27 2.00
N ILE A 112 9.76 -11.34 2.92
CA ILE A 112 9.33 -9.98 2.57
C ILE A 112 10.43 -9.29 1.76
N PHE A 113 11.69 -9.36 2.20
CA PHE A 113 12.82 -8.76 1.50
C PHE A 113 12.93 -9.24 0.04
N PHE A 114 12.86 -10.55 -0.21
CA PHE A 114 12.89 -11.07 -1.58
C PHE A 114 11.65 -10.63 -2.39
N SER A 115 10.47 -10.61 -1.77
CA SER A 115 9.25 -10.15 -2.43
C SER A 115 9.29 -8.67 -2.80
N GLU A 116 9.89 -7.84 -1.93
CA GLU A 116 10.09 -6.41 -2.11
C GLU A 116 11.13 -6.11 -3.20
N ILE A 117 12.21 -6.90 -3.26
CA ILE A 117 13.15 -6.84 -4.38
C ILE A 117 12.46 -7.16 -5.70
N GLN A 118 11.62 -8.19 -5.72
CA GLN A 118 10.92 -8.55 -6.95
C GLN A 118 9.94 -7.45 -7.38
N ARG A 119 9.18 -6.88 -6.43
CA ARG A 119 8.34 -5.70 -6.68
C ARG A 119 9.15 -4.52 -7.21
N ALA A 120 10.29 -4.22 -6.59
CA ALA A 120 11.18 -3.15 -7.02
C ALA A 120 11.66 -3.36 -8.46
N ARG A 121 12.07 -4.59 -8.81
CA ARG A 121 12.51 -4.93 -10.17
C ARG A 121 11.40 -4.82 -11.20
N THR A 122 10.19 -5.26 -10.88
CA THR A 122 9.05 -5.24 -11.82
C THR A 122 8.50 -3.83 -12.04
N GLY A 123 8.27 -3.07 -10.97
CA GLY A 123 7.54 -1.79 -11.05
C GLY A 123 8.40 -0.54 -11.20
N TRP A 124 9.66 -0.55 -10.72
CA TRP A 124 10.44 0.67 -10.53
C TRP A 124 11.58 0.79 -11.52
N VAL A 125 11.83 2.03 -11.96
CA VAL A 125 13.02 2.40 -12.72
C VAL A 125 14.23 2.39 -11.78
N GLU A 126 15.40 2.06 -12.34
CA GLU A 126 16.65 2.06 -11.58
C GLU A 126 16.96 3.46 -11.02
N PRO A 127 17.42 3.55 -9.75
CA PRO A 127 17.66 4.85 -9.10
C PRO A 127 18.68 5.75 -9.82
N GLU A 128 19.55 5.14 -10.64
CA GLU A 128 20.55 5.84 -11.44
C GLU A 128 19.94 6.64 -12.60
N VAL A 129 18.77 6.22 -13.09
CA VAL A 129 18.08 6.85 -14.23
C VAL A 129 17.05 7.86 -13.74
N ALA A 130 16.21 7.47 -12.79
CA ALA A 130 15.21 8.36 -12.21
C ALA A 130 14.80 7.88 -10.81
N MET A 131 14.75 8.82 -9.86
CA MET A 131 14.39 8.51 -8.49
C MET A 131 12.87 8.49 -8.32
N ARG A 132 12.34 7.44 -7.69
CA ARG A 132 10.91 7.28 -7.37
C ARG A 132 9.98 7.31 -8.60
N THR A 133 10.41 6.81 -9.74
CA THR A 133 9.55 6.69 -10.94
C THR A 133 9.18 5.24 -11.23
N LEU A 134 7.93 5.04 -11.65
CA LEU A 134 7.44 3.74 -12.13
C LEU A 134 7.87 3.53 -13.59
N ARG A 135 8.07 2.28 -14.01
CA ARG A 135 8.38 1.94 -15.40
C ARG A 135 7.22 2.31 -16.32
N GLU A 136 7.54 2.74 -17.53
CA GLU A 136 6.54 2.99 -18.57
C GLU A 136 5.77 1.70 -18.90
N GLY A 137 4.44 1.76 -18.84
CA GLY A 137 3.56 0.61 -19.08
C GLY A 137 3.28 -0.28 -17.86
N TYR A 138 3.87 -0.01 -16.70
CA TYR A 138 3.52 -0.69 -15.46
C TYR A 138 2.15 -0.22 -14.95
N LEU A 139 1.25 -1.17 -14.70
CA LEU A 139 -0.02 -0.91 -14.03
C LEU A 139 0.19 -0.97 -12.51
N PRO A 140 -0.17 0.08 -11.75
CA PRO A 140 -0.03 0.07 -10.29
C PRO A 140 -0.71 -1.15 -9.67
N GLY A 141 0.04 -1.86 -8.82
CA GLY A 141 -0.37 -3.05 -8.10
C GLY A 141 -0.26 -4.35 -8.88
N ASP A 142 0.16 -4.34 -10.15
CA ASP A 142 0.31 -5.55 -10.97
C ASP A 142 1.71 -6.16 -10.86
N LEU A 143 1.86 -7.15 -9.98
CA LEU A 143 3.12 -7.87 -9.78
C LEU A 143 3.26 -9.10 -10.70
N GLY A 144 2.33 -9.31 -11.63
CA GLY A 144 2.30 -10.53 -12.47
C GLY A 144 1.95 -11.80 -11.70
N PHE A 145 1.48 -11.69 -10.45
CA PHE A 145 1.11 -12.80 -9.60
C PHE A 145 -0.37 -13.19 -9.83
N ASP A 146 -0.60 -14.17 -10.72
CA ASP A 146 -1.91 -14.81 -10.92
C ASP A 146 -1.77 -16.32 -11.15
N PRO A 147 -1.38 -17.09 -10.11
CA PRO A 147 -1.15 -18.53 -10.26
C PRO A 147 -2.45 -19.33 -10.52
N MET A 148 -3.61 -18.77 -10.19
CA MET A 148 -4.92 -19.43 -10.34
C MET A 148 -5.72 -18.93 -11.54
N GLY A 149 -5.19 -17.98 -12.33
CA GLY A 149 -5.88 -17.43 -13.50
C GLY A 149 -7.19 -16.72 -13.17
N LEU A 150 -7.30 -16.16 -11.96
CA LEU A 150 -8.53 -15.53 -11.46
C LEU A 150 -8.71 -14.10 -11.99
N LYS A 151 -7.71 -13.54 -12.68
CA LYS A 151 -7.83 -12.24 -13.30
C LYS A 151 -8.86 -12.30 -14.45
N PRO A 152 -9.99 -11.58 -14.35
CA PRO A 152 -10.96 -11.54 -15.44
C PRO A 152 -10.35 -10.84 -16.65
N LYS A 153 -10.65 -11.36 -17.85
CA LYS A 153 -10.13 -10.82 -19.11
C LYS A 153 -10.90 -9.58 -19.59
N GLY A 154 -12.09 -9.32 -19.04
CA GLY A 154 -12.92 -8.17 -19.37
C GLY A 154 -12.52 -6.94 -18.57
N GLU A 155 -12.30 -5.81 -19.27
CA GLU A 155 -11.89 -4.54 -18.66
C GLU A 155 -12.89 -4.05 -17.60
N ALA A 156 -14.20 -4.15 -17.85
CA ALA A 156 -15.23 -3.74 -16.91
C ALA A 156 -15.26 -4.59 -15.62
N GLU A 157 -15.01 -5.90 -15.74
CA GLU A 157 -15.00 -6.82 -14.60
C GLU A 157 -13.72 -6.64 -13.77
N LEU A 158 -12.59 -6.41 -14.45
CA LEU A 158 -11.33 -6.06 -13.82
C LEU A 158 -11.46 -4.75 -13.03
N LEU A 159 -12.05 -3.71 -13.62
CA LEU A 159 -12.33 -2.45 -12.93
C LEU A 159 -13.23 -2.64 -11.71
N ALA A 160 -14.27 -3.48 -11.82
CA ALA A 160 -15.15 -3.80 -10.70
C ALA A 160 -14.39 -4.52 -9.56
N MET A 161 -13.47 -5.42 -9.89
CA MET A 161 -12.64 -6.12 -8.90
C MET A 161 -11.64 -5.17 -8.22
N GLN A 162 -10.96 -4.30 -8.98
CA GLN A 162 -10.06 -3.29 -8.43
C GLN A 162 -10.79 -2.31 -7.49
N ASN A 163 -12.00 -1.90 -7.86
CA ASN A 163 -12.84 -1.06 -6.99
C ASN A 163 -13.17 -1.75 -5.67
N LYS A 164 -13.48 -3.06 -5.70
CA LYS A 164 -13.73 -3.85 -4.48
C LYS A 164 -12.46 -3.95 -3.63
N GLU A 165 -11.32 -4.24 -4.24
CA GLU A 165 -10.02 -4.31 -3.55
C GLU A 165 -9.69 -3.00 -2.85
N LEU A 166 -9.79 -1.87 -3.54
CA LEU A 166 -9.51 -0.54 -2.98
C LEU A 166 -10.46 -0.19 -1.84
N ASN A 167 -11.76 -0.44 -1.99
CA ASN A 167 -12.74 -0.12 -0.96
C ASN A 167 -12.54 -0.98 0.30
N ASN A 168 -12.24 -2.27 0.14
CA ASN A 168 -11.88 -3.15 1.25
C ASN A 168 -10.54 -2.73 1.89
N GLY A 169 -9.55 -2.34 1.09
CA GLY A 169 -8.28 -1.82 1.57
C GLY A 169 -8.43 -0.54 2.39
N ARG A 170 -9.23 0.42 1.92
CA ARG A 170 -9.56 1.67 2.65
C ARG A 170 -10.25 1.38 3.98
N LEU A 171 -11.23 0.49 3.97
CA LEU A 171 -11.91 0.07 5.20
C LEU A 171 -10.91 -0.60 6.17
N ALA A 172 -10.05 -1.48 5.68
CA ALA A 172 -9.06 -2.17 6.50
C ALA A 172 -8.02 -1.22 7.11
N MET A 173 -7.58 -0.20 6.36
CA MET A 173 -6.67 0.84 6.87
C MET A 173 -7.28 1.59 8.07
N LEU A 174 -8.57 1.91 8.00
CA LEU A 174 -9.29 2.53 9.12
C LEU A 174 -9.52 1.53 10.27
N ALA A 175 -9.85 0.28 9.95
CA ALA A 175 -10.11 -0.77 10.92
C ALA A 175 -8.87 -1.06 11.77
N ILE A 176 -7.69 -1.26 11.17
CA ILE A 176 -6.47 -1.57 11.91
C ILE A 176 -6.04 -0.39 12.79
N ALA A 177 -6.19 0.85 12.30
CA ALA A 177 -5.91 2.04 13.09
C ALA A 177 -6.88 2.15 14.28
N GLY A 178 -8.17 1.89 14.07
CA GLY A 178 -9.20 1.89 15.11
C GLY A 178 -8.98 0.80 16.16
N MET A 179 -8.75 -0.44 15.74
CA MET A 179 -8.47 -1.58 16.63
C MET A 179 -7.23 -1.31 17.50
N THR A 180 -6.16 -0.81 16.87
CA THR A 180 -4.91 -0.45 17.56
C THR A 180 -5.14 0.67 18.58
N ALA A 181 -5.88 1.73 18.20
CA ALA A 181 -6.18 2.83 19.11
C ALA A 181 -7.07 2.40 20.28
N GLN A 182 -8.06 1.54 20.03
CA GLN A 182 -8.96 1.02 21.06
C GLN A 182 -8.21 0.19 22.10
N GLU A 183 -7.37 -0.76 21.67
CA GLU A 183 -6.57 -1.55 22.61
C GLU A 183 -5.54 -0.70 23.36
N LEU A 184 -4.93 0.29 22.71
CA LEU A 184 -3.96 1.18 23.35
C LEU A 184 -4.60 2.02 24.47
N VAL A 185 -5.81 2.53 24.25
CA VAL A 185 -6.51 3.38 25.23
C VAL A 185 -7.14 2.54 26.35
N THR A 186 -7.75 1.41 26.02
CA THR A 186 -8.44 0.55 27.01
C THR A 186 -7.49 -0.32 27.81
N GLY A 187 -6.31 -0.64 27.25
CA GLY A 187 -5.36 -1.58 27.85
C GLY A 187 -5.88 -3.01 27.92
N GLN A 188 -6.96 -3.32 27.22
CA GLN A 188 -7.64 -4.62 27.21
C GLN A 188 -7.73 -5.15 25.78
N GLN A 189 -7.75 -6.47 25.68
CA GLN A 189 -8.10 -7.15 24.44
C GLN A 189 -9.63 -7.02 24.25
N ASN A 190 -10.04 -6.24 23.26
CA ASN A 190 -11.46 -5.94 23.00
C ASN A 190 -12.12 -6.86 21.97
N PHE A 191 -11.30 -7.66 21.28
CA PHE A 191 -11.69 -8.53 20.18
C PHE A 191 -11.26 -9.96 20.47
#